data_AF-U1R4S5-F1
#
_entry.id   AF-U1R4S5-F1
#
_cell.length_a   1.000
_cell.length_b   1.000
_cell.length_c   1.000
_cell.angle_alpha   90.00
_cell.angle_beta   90.00
_cell.angle_gamma   90.00
#
_symmetry.space_group_name_H-M   'P 1'
#
loop_
_entity.id
_entity.type
_entity.pdbx_description
1 polymer ?
#
loop_
_entity_poly.entity_id
_entity_poly.type
_entity_poly.pdbx_seq_one_letter_code
_entity_poly.pdbx_strand_id
1 'polypeptide(L)'
;MSDDDSDGDDSEFDILTIAREEAHRTVDHQVSTLNDIDTKAAKILRLNLLLLSIVLTGLSVVGTRSSDQPISAAASQYGNLFVVGGLVSILVSTALAALTYTSSSMKEGFSGRDLSRLLYDDDYTDRQKMYGLVQSYSRWTQSNFRTNTRNAPLGTMTVSFLVYGIVLLSAGVYDVTPSGVPWWLTLIVVVSLLVFTWSTGIYGQLRRYWKYKDLDAAED
;
A
#
# COMPACT_ATOMS: atom_id res chain seq x y z
N MET A 1 21.04 -30.95 48.16
CA MET A 1 19.81 -31.07 47.35
C MET A 1 19.35 -29.65 47.04
N SER A 2 20.12 -28.94 46.19
CA SER A 2 19.91 -27.52 45.87
C SER A 2 20.72 -27.14 44.62
N ASP A 3 20.62 -27.92 43.53
CA ASP A 3 21.36 -27.64 42.27
C ASP A 3 20.45 -27.70 41.03
N ASP A 4 19.12 -27.75 41.19
CA ASP A 4 18.17 -27.97 40.07
C ASP A 4 17.44 -26.69 39.61
N ASP A 5 17.57 -25.58 40.36
CA ASP A 5 16.88 -24.32 40.04
C ASP A 5 17.73 -23.33 39.20
N SER A 6 19.06 -23.47 39.15
CA SER A 6 19.92 -22.54 38.38
C SER A 6 19.88 -22.82 36.87
N ASP A 7 19.86 -24.10 36.48
CA ASP A 7 19.88 -24.49 35.06
C ASP A 7 18.59 -24.09 34.32
N GLY A 8 17.45 -24.01 35.03
CA GLY A 8 16.18 -23.56 34.47
C GLY A 8 16.12 -22.05 34.19
N ASP A 9 16.71 -21.26 35.08
CA ASP A 9 16.72 -19.79 34.97
C ASP A 9 17.66 -19.30 33.87
N ASP A 10 18.83 -19.92 33.72
CA ASP A 10 19.78 -19.61 32.66
C ASP A 10 19.21 -19.99 31.28
N SER A 11 18.56 -21.16 31.17
CA SER A 11 17.93 -21.61 29.92
C SER A 11 16.77 -20.70 29.48
N GLU A 12 15.94 -20.23 30.41
CA GLU A 12 14.84 -19.31 30.07
C GLU A 12 15.37 -17.92 29.66
N PHE A 13 16.40 -17.43 30.35
CA PHE A 13 17.04 -16.16 29.99
C PHE A 13 17.66 -16.19 28.59
N ASP A 14 18.30 -17.32 28.21
CA ASP A 14 18.80 -17.56 26.87
C ASP A 14 17.68 -17.57 25.82
N ILE A 15 16.54 -18.22 26.11
CA ILE A 15 15.37 -18.23 25.23
C ILE A 15 14.81 -16.81 25.04
N LEU A 16 14.70 -16.02 26.11
CA LEU A 16 14.22 -14.63 26.03
C LEU A 16 15.16 -13.75 25.21
N THR A 17 16.46 -13.98 25.31
CA THR A 17 17.48 -13.28 24.52
C THR A 17 17.33 -13.58 23.03
N ILE A 18 17.21 -14.87 22.67
CA ILE A 18 16.98 -15.30 21.29
C ILE A 18 15.65 -14.73 20.75
N ALA A 19 14.58 -14.81 21.55
CA ALA A 19 13.26 -14.30 21.18
C ALA A 19 13.28 -12.80 20.93
N ARG A 20 13.98 -12.03 21.78
CA ARG A 20 14.16 -10.58 21.59
C ARG A 20 14.91 -10.29 20.29
N GLU A 21 16.01 -10.98 20.02
CA GLU A 21 16.82 -10.74 18.82
C GLU A 21 16.05 -11.04 17.53
N GLU A 22 15.32 -12.16 17.48
CA GLU A 22 14.46 -12.49 16.35
C GLU A 22 13.31 -11.48 16.18
N ALA A 23 12.70 -11.04 17.28
CA ALA A 23 11.62 -10.07 17.25
C ALA A 23 12.10 -8.67 16.81
N HIS A 24 13.31 -8.26 17.24
CA HIS A 24 13.96 -7.04 16.76
C HIS A 24 14.20 -7.09 15.25
N ARG A 25 14.84 -8.17 14.76
CA ARG A 25 15.07 -8.37 13.32
C ARG A 25 13.76 -8.34 12.52
N THR A 26 12.71 -8.96 13.04
CA THR A 26 11.39 -8.96 12.41
C THR A 26 10.79 -7.55 12.32
N VAL A 27 10.84 -6.77 13.41
CA VAL A 27 10.34 -5.39 13.42
C VAL A 27 11.13 -4.52 12.44
N ASP A 28 12.46 -4.62 12.41
CA ASP A 28 13.29 -3.87 11.47
C ASP A 28 12.94 -4.17 10.01
N HIS A 29 12.77 -5.46 9.67
CA HIS A 29 12.35 -5.87 8.34
C HIS A 29 10.95 -5.33 7.98
N GLN A 30 10.01 -5.35 8.93
CA GLN A 30 8.66 -4.82 8.72
C GLN A 30 8.65 -3.30 8.54
N VAL A 31 9.42 -2.56 9.35
CA VAL A 31 9.57 -1.10 9.23
C VAL A 31 10.20 -0.74 7.88
N SER A 32 11.28 -1.44 7.49
CA SER A 32 11.90 -1.24 6.18
C SER A 32 10.93 -1.50 5.03
N THR A 33 10.14 -2.58 5.12
CA THR A 33 9.12 -2.92 4.12
C THR A 33 8.02 -1.87 4.03
N LEU A 34 7.50 -1.40 5.16
CA LEU A 34 6.46 -0.37 5.20
C LEU A 34 6.97 0.97 4.66
N ASN A 35 8.20 1.36 4.98
CA ASN A 35 8.81 2.58 4.45
C ASN A 35 9.04 2.50 2.92
N ASP A 36 9.39 1.33 2.39
CA ASP A 36 9.47 1.11 0.94
C ASP A 36 8.09 1.20 0.27
N ILE A 37 7.03 0.69 0.92
CA ILE A 37 5.64 0.84 0.44
C ILE A 37 5.25 2.32 0.38
N ASP A 38 5.51 3.09 1.45
CA ASP A 38 5.16 4.52 1.50
C ASP A 38 5.95 5.32 0.45
N THR A 39 7.22 5.00 0.27
CA THR A 39 8.07 5.59 -0.78
C THR A 39 7.52 5.30 -2.18
N LYS A 40 7.10 4.05 -2.44
CA LYS A 40 6.48 3.66 -3.71
C LYS A 40 5.14 4.37 -3.92
N ALA A 41 4.30 4.45 -2.89
CA ALA A 41 3.02 5.14 -2.94
C ALA A 41 3.20 6.63 -3.25
N ALA A 42 4.14 7.32 -2.60
CA ALA A 42 4.47 8.71 -2.88
C ALA A 42 4.97 8.94 -4.33
N LYS A 43 5.78 8.00 -4.86
CA LYS A 43 6.21 8.04 -6.27
C LYS A 43 5.03 7.89 -7.22
N ILE A 44 4.12 6.96 -6.97
CA ILE A 44 2.92 6.77 -7.80
C ILE A 44 1.99 7.98 -7.72
N LEU A 45 1.77 8.54 -6.53
CA LEU A 45 1.00 9.77 -6.35
C LEU A 45 1.54 10.91 -7.21
N ARG A 46 2.85 11.15 -7.17
CA ARG A 46 3.51 12.17 -8.01
C ARG A 46 3.35 11.88 -9.50
N LEU A 47 3.50 10.62 -9.91
CA LEU A 47 3.29 10.20 -11.30
C LEU A 47 1.86 10.47 -11.76
N ASN A 48 0.86 10.12 -10.95
CA ASN A 48 -0.54 10.35 -11.29
C ASN A 48 -0.86 11.84 -11.43
N LEU A 49 -0.35 12.68 -10.52
CA LEU A 49 -0.53 14.13 -10.60
C LEU A 49 0.09 14.69 -11.89
N LEU A 50 1.28 14.23 -12.26
CA LEU A 50 1.93 14.61 -13.52
C LEU A 50 1.11 14.16 -14.73
N LEU A 51 0.61 12.93 -14.74
CA LEU A 51 -0.25 12.42 -15.81
C LEU A 51 -1.55 13.23 -15.94
N LEU A 52 -2.21 13.55 -14.82
CA LEU A 52 -3.39 14.41 -14.82
C LEU A 52 -3.09 15.79 -15.39
N SER A 53 -1.94 16.40 -15.02
CA SER A 53 -1.53 17.69 -15.60
C SER A 53 -1.35 17.60 -17.11
N ILE A 54 -0.68 16.57 -17.62
CA ILE A 54 -0.50 16.36 -19.08
C ILE A 54 -1.87 16.23 -19.78
N VAL A 55 -2.77 15.43 -19.22
CA VAL A 55 -4.11 15.22 -19.80
C VAL A 55 -4.90 16.53 -19.81
N LEU A 56 -4.93 17.27 -18.70
CA LEU A 56 -5.61 18.57 -18.61
C LEU A 56 -5.03 19.60 -19.59
N THR A 57 -3.71 19.66 -19.73
CA THR A 57 -3.05 20.51 -20.74
C THR A 57 -3.45 20.10 -22.15
N GLY A 58 -3.45 18.80 -22.47
CA GLY A 58 -3.89 18.29 -23.77
C GLY A 58 -5.33 18.71 -24.11
N LEU A 59 -6.26 18.55 -23.16
CA LEU A 59 -7.65 19.00 -23.32
C LEU A 59 -7.75 20.52 -23.52
N SER A 60 -6.97 21.31 -22.77
CA SER A 60 -6.96 22.77 -22.88
C SER A 60 -6.49 23.26 -24.27
N VAL A 61 -5.45 22.64 -24.83
CA VAL A 61 -4.93 22.98 -26.17
C VAL A 61 -5.93 22.61 -27.26
N VAL A 62 -6.60 21.47 -27.15
CA VAL A 62 -7.63 21.05 -28.11
C VAL A 62 -8.85 21.97 -28.06
N GLY A 63 -9.29 22.35 -26.85
CA GLY A 63 -10.42 23.26 -26.65
C GLY A 63 -10.17 24.67 -27.21
N THR A 64 -8.93 25.17 -27.16
CA THR A 64 -8.59 26.51 -27.68
C THR A 64 -8.40 26.57 -29.20
N ARG A 65 -8.07 25.45 -29.87
CA ARG A 65 -7.95 25.38 -31.34
C ARG A 65 -9.28 25.37 -32.08
N SER A 66 -10.36 25.00 -31.40
CA SER A 66 -11.71 24.99 -31.93
C SER A 66 -12.36 26.35 -31.65
N SER A 67 -11.93 27.38 -32.38
CA SER A 67 -12.49 28.73 -32.31
C SER A 67 -14.02 28.66 -32.50
N ASP A 68 -14.77 29.19 -31.53
CA ASP A 68 -16.24 29.26 -31.38
C ASP A 68 -16.99 28.12 -30.67
N GLN A 69 -16.32 27.11 -30.10
CA GLN A 69 -17.02 26.11 -29.29
C GLN A 69 -16.66 26.18 -27.79
N PRO A 70 -17.64 26.22 -26.88
CA PRO A 70 -17.38 26.16 -25.44
C PRO A 70 -16.65 24.85 -25.10
N ILE A 71 -15.86 24.86 -24.02
CA ILE A 71 -15.10 23.69 -23.53
C ILE A 71 -15.99 22.43 -23.42
N SER A 72 -17.29 22.60 -23.18
CA SER A 72 -18.29 21.53 -23.14
C SER A 72 -18.48 20.76 -24.46
N ALA A 73 -18.22 21.37 -25.61
CA ALA A 73 -18.37 20.72 -26.91
C ALA A 73 -17.07 20.06 -27.40
N ALA A 74 -15.90 20.56 -27.00
CA ALA A 74 -14.67 19.76 -27.05
C ALA A 74 -14.79 18.55 -26.10
N ALA A 75 -15.41 18.70 -24.94
CA ALA A 75 -15.67 17.57 -24.04
C ALA A 75 -16.65 16.53 -24.64
N SER A 76 -17.59 16.90 -25.52
CA SER A 76 -18.47 15.92 -26.17
C SER A 76 -17.81 15.18 -27.34
N GLN A 77 -16.84 15.80 -28.02
CA GLN A 77 -16.08 15.17 -29.11
C GLN A 77 -14.92 14.28 -28.61
N TYR A 78 -14.30 14.63 -27.48
CA TYR A 78 -13.16 13.92 -26.91
C TYR A 78 -13.49 13.16 -25.60
N GLY A 79 -14.68 13.34 -25.04
CA GLY A 79 -15.18 12.66 -23.85
C GLY A 79 -15.85 11.33 -24.17
N ASN A 80 -15.13 10.44 -24.87
CA ASN A 80 -15.59 9.08 -25.03
C ASN A 80 -15.46 8.29 -23.71
N LEU A 81 -16.08 7.12 -23.67
CA LEU A 81 -16.10 6.27 -22.48
C LEU A 81 -14.68 5.86 -22.04
N PHE A 82 -13.74 5.75 -22.97
CA PHE A 82 -12.35 5.40 -22.68
C PHE A 82 -11.60 6.52 -21.95
N VAL A 83 -11.73 7.78 -22.38
CA VAL A 83 -11.10 8.93 -21.70
C VAL A 83 -11.67 9.10 -20.30
N VAL A 84 -13.00 9.00 -20.15
CA VAL A 84 -13.66 9.09 -18.84
C VAL A 84 -13.20 7.95 -17.93
N GLY A 85 -13.22 6.71 -18.43
CA GLY A 85 -12.74 5.55 -17.68
C GLY A 85 -11.28 5.66 -17.29
N GLY A 86 -10.44 6.19 -18.18
CA GLY A 86 -9.02 6.43 -17.92
C GLY A 86 -8.78 7.47 -16.83
N LEU A 87 -9.47 8.62 -16.91
CA LEU A 87 -9.42 9.67 -15.88
C LEU A 87 -9.89 9.17 -14.51
N VAL A 88 -11.04 8.50 -14.47
CA VAL A 88 -11.56 7.91 -13.22
C VAL A 88 -10.57 6.91 -12.64
N SER A 89 -9.96 6.07 -13.48
CA SER A 89 -8.96 5.09 -13.02
C SER A 89 -7.73 5.79 -12.42
N ILE A 90 -7.20 6.86 -13.03
CA ILE A 90 -6.09 7.62 -12.46
C ILE A 90 -6.48 8.29 -11.14
N LEU A 91 -7.70 8.84 -11.03
CA LEU A 91 -8.18 9.45 -9.79
C LEU A 91 -8.30 8.41 -8.66
N VAL A 92 -8.86 7.23 -8.95
CA VAL A 92 -8.93 6.12 -7.99
C VAL A 92 -7.52 5.68 -7.58
N SER A 93 -6.59 5.51 -8.53
CA SER A 93 -5.19 5.20 -8.24
C SER A 93 -4.56 6.25 -7.31
N THR A 94 -4.82 7.52 -7.58
CA THR A 94 -4.32 8.66 -6.78
C THR A 94 -4.84 8.61 -5.34
N ALA A 95 -6.14 8.38 -5.18
CA ALA A 95 -6.76 8.27 -3.86
C ALA A 95 -6.17 7.08 -3.07
N LEU A 96 -6.01 5.93 -3.70
CA LEU A 96 -5.43 4.74 -3.06
C LEU A 96 -3.95 4.93 -2.69
N ALA A 97 -3.17 5.58 -3.55
CA ALA A 97 -1.79 5.94 -3.26
C ALA A 97 -1.70 6.89 -2.06
N ALA A 98 -2.55 7.92 -2.02
CA ALA A 98 -2.62 8.84 -0.90
C ALA A 98 -3.03 8.15 0.40
N LEU A 99 -4.04 7.27 0.37
CA LEU A 99 -4.46 6.48 1.54
C LEU A 99 -3.34 5.55 2.04
N THR A 100 -2.59 4.93 1.12
CA THR A 100 -1.46 4.07 1.48
C THR A 100 -0.37 4.89 2.19
N TYR A 101 -0.04 6.05 1.62
CA TYR A 101 0.96 6.96 2.18
C TYR A 101 0.55 7.55 3.54
N THR A 102 -0.73 7.86 3.76
CA THR A 102 -1.18 8.48 5.02
C THR A 102 -1.56 7.49 6.11
N SER A 103 -1.94 6.25 5.75
CA SER A 103 -2.40 5.23 6.71
C SER A 103 -1.26 4.46 7.38
N SER A 104 -0.01 4.65 6.96
CA SER A 104 1.14 3.92 7.49
C SER A 104 1.64 4.55 8.81
N SER A 105 0.94 4.30 9.92
CA SER A 105 1.45 4.61 11.26
C SER A 105 2.32 3.46 11.77
N MET A 106 3.60 3.50 11.41
CA MET A 106 4.59 2.51 11.82
C MET A 106 4.95 2.65 13.30
N LYS A 107 5.16 1.52 13.98
CA LYS A 107 5.80 1.51 15.31
C LYS A 107 7.27 1.11 15.15
N GLU A 108 8.15 2.06 15.43
CA GLU A 108 9.60 2.00 15.18
C GLU A 108 10.42 1.37 16.32
N GLY A 109 9.75 0.83 17.35
CA GLY A 109 10.41 0.23 18.50
C GLY A 109 10.52 1.15 19.71
N PHE A 110 11.48 0.88 20.60
CA PHE A 110 11.71 1.68 21.81
C PHE A 110 12.36 3.02 21.46
N SER A 111 11.81 4.12 21.97
CA SER A 111 12.51 5.41 21.92
C SER A 111 13.66 5.41 22.92
N GLY A 112 14.68 6.24 22.70
CA GLY A 112 15.81 6.37 23.65
C GLY A 112 15.36 6.68 25.08
N ARG A 113 14.23 7.39 25.24
CA ARG A 113 13.62 7.70 26.54
C ARG A 113 13.03 6.47 27.22
N ASP A 114 12.42 5.57 26.45
CA ASP A 114 11.87 4.34 26.98
C ASP A 114 12.98 3.38 27.38
N LEU A 115 14.08 3.34 26.60
CA LEU A 115 15.28 2.59 26.94
C LEU A 115 15.95 3.12 28.22
N SER A 116 16.04 4.44 28.39
CA SER A 116 16.56 5.03 29.63
C SER A 116 15.71 4.66 30.85
N ARG A 117 14.38 4.69 30.74
CA ARG A 117 13.51 4.25 31.84
C ARG A 117 13.74 2.78 32.15
N LEU A 118 13.79 1.93 31.14
CA LEU A 118 13.99 0.50 31.33
C LEU A 118 15.37 0.15 31.92
N LEU A 119 16.39 0.97 31.66
CA LEU A 119 17.75 0.80 32.20
C LEU A 119 17.93 1.36 33.62
N TYR A 120 17.33 2.52 33.93
CA TYR A 120 17.54 3.22 35.20
C TYR A 120 16.45 2.97 36.25
N ASP A 121 15.41 2.22 35.92
CA ASP A 121 14.40 1.78 36.87
C ASP A 121 14.91 0.53 37.60
N ASP A 122 15.36 0.72 38.84
CA ASP A 122 15.93 -0.35 39.69
C ASP A 122 14.83 -1.23 40.31
N ASP A 123 13.55 -0.88 40.15
CA ASP A 123 12.42 -1.63 40.69
C ASP A 123 12.18 -2.98 39.97
N TYR A 124 12.87 -3.22 38.85
CA TYR A 124 12.72 -4.42 38.03
C TYR A 124 14.03 -5.21 37.87
N THR A 125 13.93 -6.52 37.99
CA THR A 125 15.02 -7.46 37.67
C THR A 125 15.31 -7.48 36.17
N ASP A 126 16.53 -7.89 35.78
CA ASP A 126 16.93 -8.02 34.37
C ASP A 126 15.99 -8.94 33.58
N ARG A 127 15.45 -9.99 34.22
CA ARG A 127 14.48 -10.90 33.62
C ARG A 127 13.14 -10.21 33.34
N GLN A 128 12.62 -9.44 34.30
CA GLN A 128 11.38 -8.67 34.11
C GLN A 128 11.52 -7.62 33.00
N LYS A 129 12.67 -6.95 32.96
CA LYS A 129 13.05 -6.04 31.87
C LYS A 129 13.05 -6.76 30.52
N MET A 130 13.69 -7.92 30.42
CA MET A 130 13.76 -8.72 29.19
C MET A 130 12.37 -9.21 28.73
N TYR A 131 11.55 -9.71 29.66
CA TYR A 131 10.18 -10.12 29.36
C TYR A 131 9.34 -8.96 28.81
N GLY A 132 9.45 -7.77 29.43
CA GLY A 132 8.78 -6.55 28.96
C GLY A 132 9.23 -6.11 27.56
N LEU A 133 10.51 -6.29 27.21
CA LEU A 133 11.03 -6.04 25.87
C LEU A 133 10.39 -6.99 24.85
N VAL A 134 10.43 -8.30 25.10
CA VAL A 134 9.85 -9.33 24.20
C VAL A 134 8.36 -9.09 24.00
N GLN A 135 7.62 -8.82 25.08
CA GLN A 135 6.18 -8.52 24.99
C GLN A 135 5.90 -7.26 24.17
N SER A 136 6.75 -6.24 24.27
CA SER A 136 6.60 -5.00 23.49
C SER A 136 6.91 -5.21 22.02
N TYR A 137 7.97 -5.96 21.69
CA TYR A 137 8.23 -6.35 20.30
C TYR A 137 7.09 -7.17 19.71
N SER A 138 6.54 -8.14 20.44
CA SER A 138 5.37 -8.91 20.00
C SER A 138 4.18 -8.00 19.63
N ARG A 139 3.86 -7.03 20.49
CA ARG A 139 2.79 -6.04 20.22
C ARG A 139 3.09 -5.16 18.99
N TRP A 140 4.35 -4.79 18.76
CA TRP A 140 4.74 -4.02 17.58
C TRP A 140 4.68 -4.84 16.31
N THR A 141 5.17 -6.09 16.34
CA THR A 141 5.06 -7.03 15.23
C THR A 141 3.61 -7.24 14.83
N GLN A 142 2.70 -7.45 15.79
CA GLN A 142 1.27 -7.61 15.51
C GLN A 142 0.66 -6.34 14.90
N SER A 143 0.98 -5.17 15.46
CA SER A 143 0.51 -3.88 14.94
C SER A 143 1.00 -3.61 13.51
N ASN A 144 2.30 -3.80 13.25
CA ASN A 144 2.92 -3.58 11.95
C ASN A 144 2.43 -4.60 10.92
N PHE A 145 2.24 -5.87 11.32
CA PHE A 145 1.66 -6.91 10.47
C PHE A 145 0.25 -6.55 10.00
N ARG A 146 -0.59 -6.00 10.90
CA ARG A 146 -1.93 -5.53 10.55
C ARG A 146 -1.87 -4.39 9.53
N THR A 147 -1.03 -3.38 9.76
CA THR A 147 -0.83 -2.28 8.80
C THR A 147 -0.38 -2.80 7.42
N ASN A 148 0.60 -3.70 7.39
CA ASN A 148 1.10 -4.30 6.14
C ASN A 148 0.00 -5.09 5.40
N THR A 149 -0.81 -5.87 6.13
CA THR A 149 -1.90 -6.66 5.55
C THR A 149 -2.99 -5.78 4.94
N ARG A 150 -3.26 -4.60 5.54
CA ARG A 150 -4.21 -3.62 4.98
C ARG A 150 -3.62 -2.90 3.76
N ASN A 151 -2.33 -2.57 3.77
CA ASN A 151 -1.67 -1.81 2.70
C ASN A 151 -1.35 -2.66 1.47
N ALA A 152 -1.09 -3.96 1.62
CA ALA A 152 -0.78 -4.86 0.50
C ALA A 152 -1.82 -4.84 -0.64
N PRO A 153 -3.13 -5.04 -0.39
CA PRO A 153 -4.14 -4.98 -1.45
C PRO A 153 -4.30 -3.56 -2.02
N LEU A 154 -4.17 -2.52 -1.19
CA LEU A 154 -4.25 -1.12 -1.63
C LEU A 154 -3.14 -0.79 -2.64
N GLY A 155 -1.91 -1.26 -2.39
CA GLY A 155 -0.79 -1.09 -3.33
C GLY A 155 -1.06 -1.76 -4.68
N THR A 156 -1.54 -3.00 -4.67
CA THR A 156 -1.89 -3.72 -5.92
C THR A 156 -3.01 -3.03 -6.68
N MET A 157 -4.07 -2.56 -6.00
CA MET A 157 -5.14 -1.79 -6.63
C MET A 157 -4.63 -0.48 -7.21
N THR A 158 -3.78 0.24 -6.48
CA THR A 158 -3.18 1.51 -6.90
C THR A 158 -2.48 1.36 -8.25
N VAL A 159 -1.60 0.36 -8.38
CA VAL A 159 -0.87 0.10 -9.62
C VAL A 159 -1.81 -0.37 -10.73
N SER A 160 -2.79 -1.20 -10.40
CA SER A 160 -3.75 -1.70 -11.40
C SER A 160 -4.56 -0.56 -12.02
N PHE A 161 -5.12 0.32 -11.20
CA PHE A 161 -5.87 1.48 -11.67
C PHE A 161 -4.99 2.47 -12.45
N LEU A 162 -3.71 2.62 -12.10
CA LEU A 162 -2.78 3.40 -12.91
C LEU A 162 -2.64 2.79 -14.32
N VAL A 163 -2.41 1.48 -14.41
CA VAL A 163 -2.31 0.77 -15.70
C VAL A 163 -3.60 0.92 -16.51
N TYR A 164 -4.76 0.76 -15.87
CA TYR A 164 -6.06 0.93 -16.53
C TYR A 164 -6.22 2.35 -17.05
N GLY A 165 -5.81 3.34 -16.25
CA GLY A 165 -5.76 4.74 -16.63
C GLY A 165 -4.99 4.96 -17.93
N ILE A 166 -3.75 4.49 -17.98
CA ILE A 166 -2.87 4.64 -19.15
C ILE A 166 -3.47 3.96 -20.39
N VAL A 167 -3.92 2.70 -20.25
CA VAL A 167 -4.44 1.92 -21.37
C VAL A 167 -5.73 2.56 -21.92
N LEU A 168 -6.65 2.95 -21.05
CA LEU A 168 -7.92 3.55 -21.43
C LEU A 168 -7.72 4.95 -22.04
N LEU A 169 -6.85 5.79 -21.48
CA LEU A 169 -6.51 7.07 -22.11
C LEU A 169 -5.89 6.87 -23.49
N SER A 170 -5.01 5.89 -23.66
CA SER A 170 -4.38 5.59 -24.95
C SER A 170 -5.42 5.14 -25.98
N ALA A 171 -6.34 4.25 -25.59
CA ALA A 171 -7.47 3.85 -26.43
C ALA A 171 -8.41 5.03 -26.75
N GLY A 172 -8.62 5.91 -25.76
CA GLY A 172 -9.46 7.09 -25.89
C GLY A 172 -8.92 8.10 -26.91
N VAL A 173 -7.61 8.33 -26.92
CA VAL A 173 -6.95 9.17 -27.94
C VAL A 173 -7.09 8.55 -29.34
N TYR A 174 -7.00 7.23 -29.46
CA TYR A 174 -7.14 6.55 -30.75
C TYR A 174 -8.56 6.65 -31.33
N ASP A 175 -9.58 6.60 -30.48
CA ASP A 175 -10.99 6.66 -30.88
C ASP A 175 -11.40 7.97 -31.56
N VAL A 176 -10.64 9.04 -31.33
CA VAL A 176 -10.86 10.34 -31.97
C VAL A 176 -10.55 10.28 -33.48
N THR A 177 -9.85 9.25 -33.95
CA THR A 177 -9.58 9.06 -35.38
C THR A 177 -10.88 8.83 -36.18
N PRO A 178 -10.96 9.24 -37.46
CA PRO A 178 -12.19 9.13 -38.26
C PRO A 178 -12.75 7.71 -38.39
N SER A 179 -11.91 6.70 -38.17
CA SER A 179 -12.27 5.28 -38.18
C SER A 179 -12.86 4.77 -36.87
N GLY A 180 -12.78 5.54 -35.78
CA GLY A 180 -13.14 5.12 -34.42
C GLY A 180 -12.28 3.95 -33.91
N VAL A 181 -12.52 3.51 -32.67
CA VAL A 181 -11.96 2.26 -32.16
C VAL A 181 -12.75 1.09 -32.77
N PRO A 182 -12.11 0.20 -33.54
CA PRO A 182 -12.77 -0.99 -34.01
C PRO A 182 -13.01 -1.96 -32.84
N TRP A 183 -14.13 -2.70 -32.90
CA TRP A 183 -14.56 -3.60 -31.82
C TRP A 183 -13.50 -4.62 -31.38
N TRP A 184 -12.63 -5.06 -32.30
CA TRP A 184 -11.55 -6.00 -32.01
C TRP A 184 -10.48 -5.38 -31.11
N LEU A 185 -10.20 -4.08 -31.24
CA LEU A 185 -9.25 -3.37 -30.40
C LEU A 185 -9.84 -3.18 -29.00
N THR A 186 -11.14 -2.89 -28.88
CA THR A 186 -11.85 -2.90 -27.59
C THR A 186 -11.74 -4.27 -26.92
N LEU A 187 -11.90 -5.36 -27.68
CA LEU A 187 -11.77 -6.72 -27.18
C LEU A 187 -10.34 -6.98 -26.68
N ILE A 188 -9.31 -6.59 -27.43
CA ILE A 188 -7.91 -6.70 -27.01
C ILE A 188 -7.66 -5.92 -25.72
N VAL A 189 -8.15 -4.67 -25.62
CA VAL A 189 -8.02 -3.86 -24.41
C VAL A 189 -8.66 -4.57 -23.22
N VAL A 190 -9.92 -4.99 -23.33
CA VAL A 190 -10.62 -5.68 -22.24
C VAL A 190 -9.92 -6.97 -21.84
N VAL A 191 -9.51 -7.81 -22.80
CA VAL A 191 -8.79 -9.06 -22.53
C VAL A 191 -7.44 -8.77 -21.86
N SER A 192 -6.70 -7.76 -22.32
CA SER A 192 -5.41 -7.39 -21.72
C SER A 192 -5.56 -6.93 -20.27
N LEU A 193 -6.60 -6.16 -19.95
CA LEU A 193 -6.91 -5.71 -18.59
C LEU A 193 -7.35 -6.87 -17.70
N LEU A 194 -8.16 -7.81 -18.22
CA LEU A 194 -8.56 -9.00 -17.49
C LEU A 194 -7.37 -9.93 -17.18
N VAL A 195 -6.51 -10.18 -18.17
CA VAL A 195 -5.29 -10.98 -18.00
C VAL A 195 -4.35 -10.31 -17.00
N PHE A 196 -4.18 -8.99 -17.09
CA PHE A 196 -3.41 -8.23 -16.13
C PHE A 196 -3.98 -8.37 -14.72
N THR A 197 -5.29 -8.14 -14.55
CA THR A 197 -5.99 -8.28 -13.25
C THR A 197 -5.76 -9.65 -12.65
N TRP A 198 -5.92 -10.69 -13.46
CA TRP A 198 -5.74 -12.07 -13.03
C TRP A 198 -4.29 -12.34 -12.61
N SER A 199 -3.32 -11.82 -13.37
CA SER A 199 -1.88 -11.95 -13.10
C SER A 199 -1.44 -11.26 -11.80
N THR A 200 -2.13 -10.21 -11.37
CA THR A 200 -1.79 -9.51 -10.12
C THR A 200 -2.00 -10.36 -8.86
N GLY A 201 -2.75 -11.46 -8.94
CA GLY A 201 -3.06 -12.29 -7.78
C GLY A 201 -3.89 -11.58 -6.70
N ILE A 202 -4.56 -10.48 -7.06
CA ILE A 202 -5.33 -9.63 -6.15
C ILE A 202 -6.37 -10.40 -5.33
N TYR A 203 -6.94 -11.46 -5.91
CA TYR A 203 -7.88 -12.36 -5.22
C TYR A 203 -7.27 -13.03 -4.00
N GLY A 204 -5.99 -13.45 -4.09
CA GLY A 204 -5.27 -14.05 -2.97
C GLY A 204 -4.99 -13.05 -1.85
N GLN A 205 -4.70 -11.80 -2.22
CA GLN A 205 -4.44 -10.73 -1.26
C GLN A 205 -5.72 -10.30 -0.53
N LEU A 206 -6.83 -10.13 -1.27
CA LEU A 206 -8.13 -9.81 -0.67
C LEU A 206 -8.58 -10.90 0.30
N ARG A 207 -8.45 -12.17 -0.08
CA ARG A 207 -8.85 -13.29 0.78
C ARG A 207 -8.09 -13.30 2.11
N ARG A 208 -6.79 -12.97 2.10
CA ARG A 208 -6.00 -12.84 3.33
C ARG A 208 -6.50 -11.69 4.18
N TYR A 209 -6.72 -10.52 3.59
CA TYR A 209 -7.25 -9.35 4.29
C TYR A 209 -8.55 -9.65 5.05
N TRP A 210 -9.52 -10.28 4.38
CA TRP A 210 -10.81 -10.61 5.00
C TRP A 210 -10.66 -11.62 6.14
N LYS A 211 -9.85 -12.67 5.95
CA LYS A 211 -9.60 -13.67 6.99
C LYS A 211 -9.04 -13.05 8.28
N TYR A 212 -8.20 -12.02 8.18
CA TYR A 212 -7.64 -11.33 9.36
C TYR A 212 -8.63 -10.36 10.00
N LYS A 213 -9.45 -9.68 9.21
CA LYS A 213 -10.51 -8.81 9.73
C LYS A 213 -11.51 -9.59 10.59
N ASP A 214 -11.82 -10.82 10.20
CA ASP A 214 -12.75 -11.69 10.94
C ASP A 214 -12.14 -12.22 12.25
N LEU A 215 -10.81 -12.33 12.35
CA LEU A 215 -10.11 -12.72 13.58
C LEU A 215 -10.07 -11.58 14.60
N ASP A 216 -9.75 -10.36 14.15
CA ASP A 216 -9.77 -9.17 15.02
C ASP A 216 -11.19 -8.91 15.58
N ALA A 217 -12.25 -9.19 14.80
CA ALA A 217 -13.63 -9.03 15.25
C ALA A 217 -14.13 -10.14 16.21
N ALA A 218 -13.35 -11.21 16.40
CA ALA A 218 -13.68 -12.30 17.31
C ALA A 218 -12.95 -12.20 18.66
N GLU A 219 -11.94 -11.34 18.78
CA GLU A 219 -11.17 -11.08 20.00
C GLU A 219 -11.67 -9.84 20.78
N ASP A 220 -12.56 -9.03 20.18
CA ASP A 220 -13.27 -7.89 20.78
C ASP A 220 -14.68 -8.28 21.30
#